data_AF-A0A1C5PB15-F1
#
_entry.id   AF-A0A1C5PB15-F1
#
_cell.length_a   1.000
_cell.length_b   1.000
_cell.length_c   1.000
_cell.angle_alpha   90.00
_cell.angle_beta   90.00
_cell.angle_gamma   90.00
#
_symmetry.space_group_name_H-M   'P 1'
#
loop_
_entity.id
_entity.type
_entity.pdbx_description
1 polymer ?
#
loop_
_entity_poly.entity_id
_entity_poly.type
_entity_poly.pdbx_seq_one_letter_code
_entity_poly.pdbx_strand_id
1 'polypeptide(L)'
;MKELNLLTQRLFAEGWIKEKHPDYVRDWNYTSKFYGGFEYTREHQNRMVFSTPCGLLVKGSHWNSGHMAYMGVNWTVENDNPTICCPYRKAGCEQNHPLLRDRTASGPSKMVFCACHEVDVPYCYERSIEKVSDEYNQRKEALFQSFARDKKRICRHHCYFDEHTETWVQRYDPMECARSHTDCHYCTILGKELDTKKGNIFYDLKTTRKTEELTLFAKEYEVAIRKDKKLLERNVSLDICRAILKVCPDAPQEKAEGKYSRELYFSEYHGMYFKVEAVNVRVECRASRDLEQDIADAQAGYTVTHEADTLAAAKQQKSERREKARQARIRKAKKLILQHGMDGLLETDLYRVRRMIDKGLITGEEIFSLEHQRTEQQSVEQMTLFQEEGNAHT
;
A
#
# COMPACT_ATOMS: atom_id res chain seq x y z
N MET A 1 -28.95 0.52 -13.47
CA MET A 1 -28.86 -0.61 -12.53
C MET A 1 -28.26 -1.77 -13.30
N LYS A 2 -27.29 -2.51 -12.74
CA LYS A 2 -26.76 -3.72 -13.38
C LYS A 2 -27.88 -4.76 -13.52
N GLU A 3 -27.82 -5.54 -14.59
CA GLU A 3 -28.71 -6.69 -14.82
C GLU A 3 -28.63 -7.67 -13.64
N LEU A 4 -29.76 -8.33 -13.31
CA LEU A 4 -29.81 -9.30 -12.22
C LEU A 4 -28.98 -10.54 -12.59
N ASN A 5 -28.24 -11.08 -11.64
CA ASN A 5 -27.49 -12.32 -11.83
C ASN A 5 -28.43 -13.53 -11.95
N LEU A 6 -27.95 -14.61 -12.58
CA LEU A 6 -28.79 -15.78 -12.89
C LEU A 6 -29.35 -16.45 -11.62
N LEU A 7 -28.56 -16.52 -10.55
CA LEU A 7 -29.02 -16.98 -9.23
C LEU A 7 -30.25 -16.20 -8.74
N THR A 8 -30.21 -14.88 -8.82
CA THR A 8 -31.28 -14.00 -8.34
C THR A 8 -32.52 -14.15 -9.21
N GLN A 9 -32.35 -14.23 -10.53
CA GLN A 9 -33.46 -14.47 -11.45
C GLN A 9 -34.16 -15.80 -11.13
N ARG A 10 -33.39 -16.87 -10.91
CA ARG A 10 -33.90 -18.19 -10.51
C ARG A 10 -34.64 -18.13 -9.17
N LEU A 11 -34.06 -17.52 -8.15
CA LEU A 11 -34.69 -17.39 -6.83
C LEU A 11 -36.01 -16.60 -6.87
N PHE A 12 -36.06 -15.52 -7.65
CA PHE A 12 -37.30 -14.77 -7.83
C PHE A 12 -38.36 -15.58 -8.62
N ALA A 13 -37.95 -16.36 -9.61
CA ALA A 13 -38.85 -17.26 -10.33
C ALA A 13 -39.42 -18.38 -9.43
N GLU A 14 -38.64 -18.84 -8.44
CA GLU A 14 -39.07 -19.79 -7.40
C GLU A 14 -39.97 -19.15 -6.32
N GLY A 15 -40.17 -17.82 -6.35
CA GLY A 15 -41.03 -17.09 -5.43
C GLY A 15 -40.34 -16.55 -4.17
N TRP A 16 -39.01 -16.59 -4.11
CA TRP A 16 -38.26 -15.94 -3.04
C TRP A 16 -38.27 -14.41 -3.19
N ILE A 17 -38.18 -13.71 -2.07
CA ILE A 17 -38.12 -12.23 -2.03
C ILE A 17 -36.86 -11.79 -1.27
N LYS A 18 -36.54 -10.50 -1.32
CA LYS A 18 -35.29 -9.97 -0.74
C LYS A 18 -35.21 -10.16 0.77
N GLU A 19 -36.35 -10.16 1.44
CA GLU A 19 -36.49 -10.28 2.89
C GLU A 19 -36.67 -11.73 3.36
N LYS A 20 -37.00 -12.64 2.43
CA LYS A 20 -37.22 -14.06 2.69
C LYS A 20 -36.58 -14.84 1.57
N HIS A 21 -35.39 -15.36 1.84
CA HIS A 21 -34.56 -16.12 0.92
C HIS A 21 -34.01 -17.38 1.61
N PRO A 22 -33.44 -18.33 0.84
CA PRO A 22 -32.78 -19.50 1.40
C PRO A 22 -31.59 -19.15 2.29
N ASP A 23 -31.21 -20.07 3.16
CA ASP A 23 -30.06 -19.97 4.08
C ASP A 23 -28.70 -20.09 3.35
N TYR A 24 -28.70 -20.66 2.15
CA TYR A 24 -27.49 -20.82 1.34
C TYR A 24 -27.09 -19.56 0.55
N VAL A 25 -27.90 -18.49 0.60
CA VAL A 25 -27.55 -17.17 0.04
C VAL A 25 -27.38 -16.13 1.13
N ARG A 26 -26.55 -15.13 0.87
CA ARG A 26 -26.29 -14.03 1.79
C ARG A 26 -27.46 -13.06 1.84
N ASP A 27 -27.59 -12.38 2.98
CA ASP A 27 -28.57 -11.31 3.18
C ASP A 27 -28.44 -10.22 2.11
N TRP A 28 -29.59 -9.77 1.62
CA TRP A 28 -29.64 -8.73 0.59
C TRP A 28 -29.19 -7.39 1.16
N ASN A 29 -28.04 -6.89 0.70
CA ASN A 29 -27.49 -5.60 1.13
C ASN A 29 -27.26 -4.62 -0.04
N TYR A 30 -26.72 -3.44 0.24
CA TYR A 30 -26.41 -2.44 -0.78
C TYR A 30 -25.42 -2.97 -1.84
N THR A 31 -24.45 -3.77 -1.41
CA THR A 31 -23.44 -4.42 -2.25
C THR A 31 -24.08 -5.44 -3.19
N SER A 32 -25.01 -6.26 -2.69
CA SER A 32 -25.82 -7.18 -3.50
C SER A 32 -26.52 -6.45 -4.65
N LYS A 33 -27.13 -5.28 -4.37
CA LYS A 33 -27.79 -4.46 -5.41
C LYS A 33 -26.80 -3.94 -6.47
N PHE A 34 -25.54 -3.73 -6.11
CA PHE A 34 -24.49 -3.31 -7.04
C PHE A 34 -23.96 -4.48 -7.88
N TYR A 35 -23.88 -5.70 -7.34
CA TYR A 35 -23.33 -6.87 -8.02
C TYR A 35 -24.35 -7.79 -8.71
N GLY A 36 -25.62 -7.35 -8.79
CA GLY A 36 -26.65 -8.06 -9.56
C GLY A 36 -27.57 -8.94 -8.71
N GLY A 37 -27.48 -8.89 -7.38
CA GLY A 37 -28.46 -9.48 -6.47
C GLY A 37 -27.84 -10.40 -5.42
N PHE A 38 -28.52 -11.51 -5.14
CA PHE A 38 -28.08 -12.52 -4.18
C PHE A 38 -26.71 -13.10 -4.56
N GLU A 39 -25.92 -13.41 -3.54
CA GLU A 39 -24.64 -14.10 -3.62
C GLU A 39 -24.69 -15.35 -2.75
N TYR A 40 -23.97 -16.40 -3.14
CA TYR A 40 -23.89 -17.60 -2.32
C TYR A 40 -23.17 -17.33 -0.98
N THR A 41 -23.56 -18.06 0.07
CA THR A 41 -22.74 -18.11 1.28
C THR A 41 -21.44 -18.83 0.97
N ARG A 42 -20.36 -18.43 1.66
CA ARG A 42 -19.03 -19.03 1.46
C ARG A 42 -19.04 -20.53 1.71
N GLU A 43 -19.81 -20.97 2.69
CA GLU A 43 -19.96 -22.38 3.04
C GLU A 43 -20.67 -23.17 1.93
N HIS A 44 -21.74 -22.62 1.36
CA HIS A 44 -22.42 -23.26 0.24
C HIS A 44 -21.51 -23.31 -1.00
N GLN A 45 -20.90 -22.18 -1.36
CA GLN A 45 -19.97 -22.11 -2.49
C GLN A 45 -18.83 -23.14 -2.37
N ASN A 46 -18.25 -23.32 -1.18
CA ASN A 46 -17.18 -24.30 -0.98
C ASN A 46 -17.62 -25.77 -1.18
N ARG A 47 -18.93 -26.07 -1.07
CA ARG A 47 -19.49 -27.41 -1.30
C ARG A 47 -19.80 -27.66 -2.77
N MET A 48 -19.99 -26.61 -3.57
CA MET A 48 -20.29 -26.71 -5.00
C MET A 48 -19.08 -27.24 -5.78
N VAL A 49 -19.38 -27.97 -6.86
CA VAL A 49 -18.40 -28.53 -7.79
C VAL A 49 -18.66 -27.97 -9.18
N PHE A 50 -17.59 -27.58 -9.85
CA PHE A 50 -17.63 -27.02 -11.19
C PHE A 50 -16.80 -27.88 -12.12
N SER A 51 -17.12 -27.86 -13.41
CA SER A 51 -16.32 -28.46 -14.47
C SER A 51 -15.81 -27.39 -15.41
N THR A 52 -14.54 -27.52 -15.79
CA THR A 52 -13.99 -26.85 -16.97
C THR A 52 -14.64 -27.41 -18.25
N PRO A 53 -14.54 -26.72 -19.40
CA PRO A 53 -15.12 -27.21 -20.64
C PRO A 53 -14.52 -28.53 -21.14
N CYS A 54 -13.27 -28.83 -20.75
CA CYS A 54 -12.60 -30.09 -21.04
C CYS A 54 -12.87 -31.21 -20.00
N GLY A 55 -13.76 -30.98 -19.03
CA GLY A 55 -14.20 -32.01 -18.09
C GLY A 55 -13.38 -32.17 -16.80
N LEU A 56 -12.44 -31.26 -16.52
CA LEU A 56 -11.72 -31.24 -15.24
C LEU A 56 -12.58 -30.61 -14.15
N LEU A 57 -12.61 -31.25 -12.98
CA LEU A 57 -13.37 -30.80 -11.81
C LEU A 57 -12.61 -29.72 -11.03
N VAL A 58 -13.37 -28.77 -10.48
CA VAL A 58 -12.87 -27.61 -9.72
C VAL A 58 -13.77 -27.39 -8.51
N LYS A 59 -13.18 -27.14 -7.33
CA LYS A 59 -13.95 -26.79 -6.13
C LYS A 59 -14.41 -25.33 -6.19
N GLY A 60 -15.61 -25.04 -5.69
CA GLY A 60 -16.11 -23.66 -5.61
C GLY A 60 -15.25 -22.72 -4.75
N SER A 61 -14.38 -23.26 -3.90
CA SER A 61 -13.47 -22.49 -3.04
C SER A 61 -12.44 -21.65 -3.79
N HIS A 62 -12.16 -21.93 -5.07
CA HIS A 62 -11.26 -21.15 -5.93
C HIS A 62 -11.73 -19.70 -6.12
N TRP A 63 -13.04 -19.43 -6.04
CA TRP A 63 -13.63 -18.11 -6.28
C TRP A 63 -13.96 -17.32 -5.02
N ASN A 64 -13.35 -17.67 -3.88
CA ASN A 64 -13.54 -16.94 -2.62
C ASN A 64 -12.90 -15.53 -2.60
N SER A 65 -11.95 -15.25 -3.50
CA SER A 65 -11.12 -14.04 -3.50
C SER A 65 -11.54 -12.98 -4.51
N GLY A 66 -12.66 -13.21 -5.23
CA GLY A 66 -13.20 -12.28 -6.21
C GLY A 66 -13.58 -12.96 -7.51
N HIS A 67 -14.03 -12.14 -8.46
CA HIS A 67 -14.47 -12.58 -9.78
C HIS A 67 -13.93 -11.65 -10.88
N MET A 68 -13.96 -12.12 -12.13
CA MET A 68 -13.52 -11.35 -13.28
C MET A 68 -14.72 -10.62 -13.91
N ALA A 69 -14.55 -9.37 -14.31
CA ALA A 69 -15.48 -8.66 -15.19
C ALA A 69 -14.75 -8.29 -16.48
N TYR A 70 -15.20 -8.81 -17.62
CA TYR A 70 -14.53 -8.63 -18.91
C TYR A 70 -15.52 -8.62 -20.08
N MET A 71 -15.35 -7.69 -21.01
CA MET A 71 -16.21 -7.50 -22.20
C MET A 71 -17.71 -7.42 -21.85
N GLY A 72 -18.03 -6.74 -20.75
CA GLY A 72 -19.41 -6.60 -20.26
C GLY A 72 -19.97 -7.84 -19.57
N VAL A 73 -19.22 -8.95 -19.50
CA VAL A 73 -19.62 -10.17 -18.81
C VAL A 73 -19.02 -10.20 -17.40
N ASN A 74 -19.86 -10.44 -16.40
CA ASN A 74 -19.43 -10.76 -15.04
C ASN A 74 -19.29 -12.28 -14.92
N TRP A 75 -18.06 -12.75 -14.76
CA TRP A 75 -17.68 -14.16 -14.67
C TRP A 75 -17.73 -14.63 -13.22
N THR A 76 -18.91 -14.98 -12.74
CA THR A 76 -19.16 -15.26 -11.32
C THR A 76 -19.83 -16.61 -11.12
N VAL A 77 -19.76 -17.11 -9.88
CA VAL A 77 -20.43 -18.36 -9.52
C VAL A 77 -21.95 -18.20 -9.66
N GLU A 78 -22.48 -17.04 -9.29
CA GLU A 78 -23.91 -16.70 -9.37
C GLU A 78 -24.45 -16.65 -10.80
N ASN A 79 -23.58 -16.50 -11.79
CA ASN A 79 -23.91 -16.49 -13.22
C ASN A 79 -23.56 -17.81 -13.91
N ASP A 80 -23.19 -18.85 -13.16
CA ASP A 80 -22.77 -20.14 -13.67
C ASP A 80 -21.70 -20.02 -14.78
N ASN A 81 -20.77 -19.09 -14.62
CA ASN A 81 -19.66 -18.89 -15.55
C ASN A 81 -18.37 -18.45 -14.85
N PRO A 82 -18.01 -18.96 -13.65
CA PRO A 82 -16.80 -18.53 -12.99
C PRO A 82 -15.56 -18.95 -13.78
N THR A 83 -14.53 -18.11 -13.83
CA THR A 83 -13.32 -18.40 -14.62
C THR A 83 -12.15 -18.92 -13.80
N ILE A 84 -11.46 -19.94 -14.30
CA ILE A 84 -10.22 -20.48 -13.71
C ILE A 84 -9.06 -20.38 -14.69
N CYS A 85 -7.83 -20.30 -14.20
CA CYS A 85 -6.65 -20.43 -15.07
C CYS A 85 -6.55 -21.86 -15.58
N CYS A 86 -6.46 -22.05 -16.90
CA CYS A 86 -6.32 -23.36 -17.53
C CYS A 86 -5.00 -24.01 -17.09
N PRO A 87 -5.02 -25.23 -16.51
CA PRO A 87 -3.80 -25.89 -16.04
C PRO A 87 -2.84 -26.22 -17.19
N TYR A 88 -3.38 -26.50 -18.38
CA TYR A 88 -2.61 -26.77 -19.60
C TYR A 88 -2.13 -25.51 -20.33
N ARG A 89 -2.61 -24.33 -19.95
CA ARG A 89 -2.25 -23.04 -20.58
C ARG A 89 -2.38 -23.04 -22.11
N LYS A 90 -3.36 -23.78 -22.65
CA LYS A 90 -3.59 -23.94 -24.10
C LYS A 90 -4.40 -22.77 -24.66
N ALA A 91 -3.75 -21.91 -25.43
CA ALA A 91 -4.43 -20.86 -26.20
C ALA A 91 -5.20 -21.46 -27.38
N GLY A 92 -6.31 -20.84 -27.80
CA GLY A 92 -7.13 -21.31 -28.92
C GLY A 92 -7.92 -22.57 -28.62
N CYS A 93 -8.30 -22.82 -27.37
CA CYS A 93 -9.12 -23.97 -27.01
C CYS A 93 -10.55 -23.81 -27.56
N GLU A 94 -10.94 -24.62 -28.54
CA GLU A 94 -12.27 -24.58 -29.17
C GLU A 94 -13.42 -24.88 -28.20
N GLN A 95 -13.15 -25.68 -27.17
CA GLN A 95 -14.13 -26.00 -26.13
C GLN A 95 -14.39 -24.83 -25.19
N ASN A 96 -13.54 -23.80 -25.19
CA ASN A 96 -13.65 -22.69 -24.25
C ASN A 96 -14.53 -21.56 -24.81
N HIS A 97 -15.01 -20.69 -23.92
CA HIS A 97 -15.85 -19.57 -24.30
C HIS A 97 -15.16 -18.66 -25.34
N PRO A 98 -15.84 -18.22 -26.42
CA PRO A 98 -15.23 -17.42 -27.50
C PRO A 98 -14.50 -16.15 -27.02
N LEU A 99 -15.03 -15.49 -25.99
CA LEU A 99 -14.40 -14.30 -25.38
C LEU A 99 -13.09 -14.61 -24.63
N LEU A 100 -12.82 -15.87 -24.27
CA LEU A 100 -11.67 -16.28 -23.46
C LEU A 100 -10.66 -17.13 -24.25
N ARG A 101 -11.08 -17.82 -25.31
CA ARG A 101 -10.25 -18.80 -26.03
C ARG A 101 -8.96 -18.20 -26.63
N ASP A 102 -9.04 -16.97 -27.13
CA ASP A 102 -7.93 -16.28 -27.83
C ASP A 102 -7.12 -15.37 -26.88
N ARG A 103 -7.53 -15.29 -25.61
CA ARG A 103 -6.88 -14.43 -24.63
C ARG A 103 -5.72 -15.14 -23.97
N THR A 104 -4.51 -14.68 -24.28
CA THR A 104 -3.34 -14.83 -23.41
C THR A 104 -3.10 -13.50 -22.72
N ALA A 105 -3.19 -13.44 -21.39
CA ALA A 105 -2.76 -12.23 -20.69
C ALA A 105 -1.24 -12.06 -20.88
N SER A 106 -0.81 -10.84 -21.24
CA SER A 106 0.59 -10.54 -21.52
C SER A 106 1.41 -10.49 -20.21
N GLY A 107 2.55 -11.18 -20.19
CA GLY A 107 3.45 -11.29 -19.05
C GLY A 107 4.33 -12.54 -19.17
N PRO A 108 5.26 -12.79 -18.22
CA PRO A 108 6.13 -13.97 -18.22
C PRO A 108 5.38 -15.28 -17.97
N SER A 109 4.11 -15.20 -17.56
CA SER A 109 3.24 -16.35 -17.34
C SER A 109 2.16 -16.40 -18.40
N LYS A 110 2.12 -17.49 -19.18
CA LYS A 110 1.03 -17.76 -20.12
C LYS A 110 -0.25 -18.05 -19.33
N MET A 111 -1.08 -17.04 -19.15
CA MET A 111 -2.37 -17.14 -18.46
C MET A 111 -3.50 -17.23 -19.49
N VAL A 112 -4.17 -18.38 -19.49
CA VAL A 112 -5.38 -18.64 -20.30
C VAL A 112 -6.50 -18.95 -19.31
N PHE A 113 -7.66 -18.33 -19.47
CA PHE A 113 -8.79 -18.54 -18.57
C PHE A 113 -9.84 -19.43 -19.22
N CYS A 114 -10.39 -20.38 -18.46
CA CYS A 114 -11.51 -21.22 -18.87
C CYS A 114 -12.77 -20.82 -18.10
N ALA A 115 -13.91 -20.72 -18.79
CA ALA A 115 -15.22 -20.59 -18.15
C ALA A 115 -15.66 -21.96 -17.63
N CYS A 116 -15.95 -22.05 -16.33
CA CYS A 116 -16.45 -23.27 -15.71
C CYS A 116 -17.97 -23.19 -15.52
N HIS A 117 -18.60 -24.35 -15.35
CA HIS A 117 -20.03 -24.48 -15.08
C HIS A 117 -20.25 -25.44 -13.91
N GLU A 118 -21.29 -25.22 -13.12
CA GLU A 118 -21.68 -26.08 -12.00
C GLU A 118 -22.07 -27.48 -12.52
N VAL A 119 -21.67 -28.51 -11.77
CA VAL A 119 -21.97 -29.90 -12.10
C VAL A 119 -22.42 -30.66 -10.86
N ASP A 120 -23.45 -31.50 -11.01
CA ASP A 120 -23.99 -32.35 -9.94
C ASP A 120 -23.25 -33.69 -9.85
N VAL A 121 -21.91 -33.63 -9.79
CA VAL A 121 -21.06 -34.79 -9.58
C VAL A 121 -20.16 -34.58 -8.37
N PRO A 122 -19.90 -35.62 -7.55
CA PRO A 122 -19.00 -35.48 -6.42
C PRO A 122 -17.59 -35.17 -6.93
N TYR A 123 -16.89 -34.28 -6.22
CA TYR A 123 -15.52 -33.92 -6.56
C TYR A 123 -14.59 -35.14 -6.50
N CYS A 124 -13.81 -35.34 -7.56
CA CYS A 124 -12.81 -36.41 -7.67
C CYS A 124 -11.44 -35.81 -7.99
N TYR A 125 -10.47 -36.00 -7.09
CA TYR A 125 -9.12 -35.44 -7.24
C TYR A 125 -8.42 -35.93 -8.52
N GLU A 126 -8.51 -37.22 -8.86
CA GLU A 126 -7.85 -37.77 -10.05
C GLU A 126 -8.37 -37.17 -11.38
N ARG A 127 -9.55 -36.54 -11.37
CA ARG A 127 -10.14 -35.85 -12.52
C ARG A 127 -10.16 -34.33 -12.36
N SER A 128 -9.37 -33.80 -11.43
CA SER A 128 -9.43 -32.41 -11.03
C SER A 128 -8.33 -31.55 -11.65
N ILE A 129 -8.53 -30.24 -11.60
CA ILE A 129 -7.50 -29.27 -11.95
C ILE A 129 -6.30 -29.33 -10.99
N GLU A 130 -6.53 -29.66 -9.73
CA GLU A 130 -5.49 -29.75 -8.71
C GLU A 130 -4.49 -30.85 -9.06
N LYS A 131 -4.96 -32.03 -9.48
CA LYS A 131 -4.09 -33.13 -9.91
C LYS A 131 -3.16 -32.72 -11.06
N VAL A 132 -3.72 -32.12 -12.11
CA VAL A 132 -2.93 -31.65 -13.27
C VAL A 132 -1.92 -30.59 -12.85
N SER A 133 -2.30 -29.70 -11.93
CA SER A 133 -1.41 -28.65 -11.41
C SER A 133 -0.28 -29.24 -10.56
N ASP A 134 -0.56 -30.25 -9.74
CA ASP A 134 0.42 -30.95 -8.91
C ASP A 134 1.44 -31.71 -9.78
N GLU A 135 0.97 -32.45 -10.78
CA GLU A 135 1.84 -33.13 -11.76
C GLU A 135 2.71 -32.14 -12.53
N TYR A 136 2.13 -31.00 -12.93
CA TYR A 136 2.88 -29.93 -13.59
C TYR A 136 3.97 -29.34 -12.69
N ASN A 137 3.65 -29.09 -11.42
CA ASN A 137 4.62 -28.59 -10.44
C ASN A 137 5.74 -29.61 -10.17
N GLN A 138 5.42 -30.90 -10.11
CA GLN A 138 6.42 -31.97 -9.98
C GLN A 138 7.36 -31.99 -11.19
N ARG A 139 6.82 -31.92 -12.42
CA ARG A 139 7.64 -31.82 -13.65
C ARG A 139 8.52 -30.58 -13.63
N LYS A 140 7.98 -29.43 -13.23
CA LYS A 140 8.69 -28.15 -13.12
C LYS A 140 9.84 -28.22 -12.10
N GLU A 141 9.66 -28.93 -10.99
CA GLU A 141 10.71 -29.17 -10.00
C GLU A 141 11.79 -30.13 -10.52
N ALA A 142 11.41 -31.20 -11.25
CA ALA A 142 12.37 -32.08 -11.90
C ALA A 142 13.24 -31.31 -12.93
N LEU A 143 12.62 -30.44 -13.73
CA LEU A 143 13.33 -29.54 -14.64
C LEU A 143 14.27 -28.59 -13.88
N PHE A 144 13.84 -28.06 -12.72
CA PHE A 144 14.70 -27.22 -11.89
C PHE A 144 15.93 -27.98 -11.41
N GLN A 145 15.77 -29.22 -10.96
CA GLN A 145 16.88 -30.06 -10.51
C GLN A 145 17.88 -30.32 -11.63
N SER A 146 17.41 -30.55 -12.87
CA SER A 146 18.31 -30.69 -14.03
C SER A 146 19.10 -29.41 -14.29
N PHE A 147 18.41 -28.26 -14.34
CA PHE A 147 19.02 -26.95 -14.50
C PHE A 147 20.03 -26.61 -13.39
N ALA A 148 19.74 -27.02 -12.15
CA ALA A 148 20.60 -26.81 -11.00
C ALA A 148 21.89 -27.65 -11.06
N ARG A 149 21.86 -28.85 -11.64
CA ARG A 149 23.06 -29.70 -11.80
C ARG A 149 24.05 -29.11 -12.80
N ASP A 150 23.54 -28.52 -13.87
CA ASP A 150 24.39 -27.96 -14.93
C ASP A 150 25.05 -26.63 -14.52
N LYS A 151 24.52 -25.96 -13.49
CA LYS A 151 25.04 -24.67 -13.00
C LYS A 151 25.88 -24.79 -11.73
N LYS A 152 27.10 -24.26 -11.78
CA LYS A 152 28.00 -24.15 -10.61
C LYS A 152 27.47 -23.25 -9.48
N ARG A 153 26.72 -22.19 -9.81
CA ARG A 153 26.24 -21.19 -8.85
C ARG A 153 24.77 -20.87 -9.06
N ILE A 154 23.91 -21.46 -8.23
CA ILE A 154 22.47 -21.31 -8.36
C ILE A 154 21.84 -20.72 -7.08
N CYS A 155 20.92 -19.77 -7.24
CA CYS A 155 20.08 -19.26 -6.17
C CYS A 155 18.63 -19.39 -6.60
N ARG A 156 17.85 -20.21 -5.89
CA ARG A 156 16.43 -20.46 -6.17
C ARG A 156 15.63 -19.17 -6.25
N HIS A 157 15.92 -18.21 -5.37
CA HIS A 157 15.22 -16.93 -5.30
C HIS A 157 15.37 -16.07 -6.57
N HIS A 158 16.46 -16.27 -7.32
CA HIS A 158 16.73 -15.58 -8.58
C HIS A 158 16.46 -16.46 -9.81
N CYS A 159 15.80 -17.58 -9.62
CA CYS A 159 15.38 -18.46 -10.72
C CYS A 159 13.88 -18.26 -10.95
N TYR A 160 13.53 -17.99 -12.21
CA TYR A 160 12.14 -17.99 -12.66
C TYR A 160 11.97 -19.03 -13.75
N PHE A 161 10.77 -19.59 -13.82
CA PHE A 161 10.42 -20.52 -14.87
C PHE A 161 9.67 -19.75 -15.94
N ASP A 162 10.20 -19.79 -17.15
CA ASP A 162 9.52 -19.25 -18.31
C ASP A 162 8.50 -20.28 -18.80
N GLU A 163 7.22 -19.96 -18.59
CA GLU A 163 6.10 -20.82 -18.95
C GLU A 163 5.88 -20.89 -20.49
N HIS A 164 6.57 -20.06 -21.29
CA HIS A 164 6.48 -20.09 -22.74
C HIS A 164 7.51 -21.03 -23.36
N THR A 165 8.74 -21.02 -22.84
CA THR A 165 9.84 -21.89 -23.30
C THR A 165 9.95 -23.20 -22.51
N GLU A 166 9.21 -23.33 -21.40
CA GLU A 166 9.32 -24.42 -20.42
C GLU A 166 10.74 -24.57 -19.84
N THR A 167 11.50 -23.47 -19.75
CA THR A 167 12.87 -23.47 -19.24
C THR A 167 13.03 -22.65 -17.97
N TRP A 168 13.96 -23.08 -17.11
CA TRP A 168 14.40 -22.29 -15.97
C TRP A 168 15.46 -21.28 -16.40
N VAL A 169 15.28 -20.03 -16.00
CA VAL A 169 16.25 -18.96 -16.23
C VAL A 169 16.64 -18.36 -14.89
N GLN A 170 17.93 -18.09 -14.72
CA GLN A 170 18.45 -17.41 -13.55
C GLN A 170 18.86 -15.99 -13.95
N ARG A 171 18.20 -14.99 -13.34
CA ARG A 171 18.57 -13.57 -13.46
C ARG A 171 18.86 -13.04 -12.08
N TYR A 172 20.13 -12.72 -11.84
CA TYR A 172 20.53 -12.16 -10.56
C TYR A 172 20.05 -10.71 -10.47
N ASP A 173 19.17 -10.44 -9.51
CA ASP A 173 18.74 -9.09 -9.18
C ASP A 173 19.06 -8.80 -7.69
N PRO A 174 20.19 -8.13 -7.41
CA PRO A 174 20.56 -7.75 -6.05
C PRO A 174 19.52 -6.89 -5.32
N MET A 175 18.64 -6.16 -6.04
CA MET A 175 17.59 -5.36 -5.43
C MET A 175 16.50 -6.25 -4.81
N GLU A 176 16.18 -7.37 -5.43
CA GLU A 176 15.25 -8.35 -4.86
C GLU A 176 15.81 -8.96 -3.56
N CYS A 177 17.12 -9.27 -3.50
CA CYS A 177 17.78 -9.68 -2.25
C CYS A 177 17.62 -8.63 -1.13
N ALA A 178 17.64 -7.34 -1.47
CA ALA A 178 17.45 -6.27 -0.49
C ALA A 178 15.98 -6.13 -0.05
N ARG A 179 15.03 -6.46 -0.92
CA ARG A 179 13.58 -6.38 -0.67
C ARG A 179 13.03 -7.58 0.08
N SER A 180 13.42 -8.80 -0.30
CA SER A 180 12.78 -10.05 0.12
C SER A 180 13.06 -10.46 1.57
N HIS A 181 13.77 -9.64 2.33
CA HIS A 181 14.07 -9.84 3.76
C HIS A 181 14.69 -11.21 4.07
N THR A 182 15.37 -11.83 3.10
CA THR A 182 16.01 -13.12 3.32
C THR A 182 17.28 -12.88 4.12
N ASP A 183 17.36 -13.39 5.35
CA ASP A 183 18.57 -13.39 6.18
C ASP A 183 19.58 -14.42 5.63
N CYS A 184 20.02 -14.22 4.39
CA CYS A 184 21.05 -15.03 3.78
C CYS A 184 22.40 -14.69 4.42
N HIS A 185 23.06 -15.68 5.00
CA HIS A 185 24.45 -15.56 5.46
C HIS A 185 25.46 -15.82 4.33
N TYR A 186 25.08 -16.66 3.38
CA TYR A 186 25.91 -17.02 2.23
C TYR A 186 25.19 -16.72 0.93
N CYS A 187 25.87 -16.05 -0.01
CA CYS A 187 25.34 -15.81 -1.34
C CYS A 187 25.91 -16.83 -2.33
N THR A 188 25.07 -17.73 -2.82
CA THR A 188 25.47 -18.77 -3.78
C THR A 188 25.87 -18.21 -5.15
N ILE A 189 25.36 -17.04 -5.53
CA ILE A 189 25.71 -16.37 -6.80
C ILE A 189 27.08 -15.68 -6.70
N LEU A 190 27.31 -14.94 -5.62
CA LEU A 190 28.62 -14.31 -5.38
C LEU A 190 29.67 -15.36 -4.99
N GLY A 191 29.24 -16.50 -4.47
CA GLY A 191 30.10 -17.61 -4.05
C GLY A 191 30.88 -17.31 -2.77
N LYS A 192 30.33 -16.47 -1.89
CA LYS A 192 30.99 -16.02 -0.66
C LYS A 192 29.99 -15.78 0.47
N GLU A 193 30.51 -15.81 1.69
CA GLU A 193 29.80 -15.30 2.87
C GLU A 193 29.59 -13.80 2.75
N LEU A 194 28.41 -13.34 3.13
CA LEU A 194 28.04 -11.93 3.07
C LEU A 194 28.62 -11.20 4.28
N ASP A 195 29.09 -9.98 4.06
CA ASP A 195 29.58 -9.12 5.15
C ASP A 195 28.52 -8.96 6.24
N THR A 196 28.95 -9.14 7.50
CA THR A 196 28.12 -8.94 8.70
C THR A 196 27.77 -7.48 8.91
N LYS A 197 28.60 -6.56 8.39
CA LYS A 197 28.35 -5.13 8.43
C LYS A 197 27.20 -4.78 7.50
N LYS A 198 26.18 -4.15 8.09
CA LYS A 198 25.03 -3.61 7.35
C LYS A 198 25.28 -2.16 6.98
N GLY A 199 24.90 -1.80 5.76
CA GLY A 199 24.96 -0.45 5.23
C GLY A 199 23.90 -0.19 4.17
N ASN A 200 24.07 0.91 3.45
CA ASN A 200 23.15 1.33 2.41
C ASN A 200 23.95 1.98 1.28
N ILE A 201 23.27 2.21 0.16
CA ILE A 201 23.77 3.04 -0.92
C ILE A 201 23.25 4.45 -0.67
N PHE A 202 24.17 5.37 -0.48
CA PHE A 202 23.91 6.79 -0.33
C PHE A 202 24.21 7.51 -1.63
N TYR A 203 23.39 8.47 -1.99
CA TYR A 203 23.59 9.35 -3.13
C TYR A 203 23.09 10.75 -2.80
N ASP A 204 23.63 11.74 -3.49
CA ASP A 204 23.23 13.12 -3.37
C ASP A 204 22.33 13.48 -4.54
N LEU A 205 21.23 14.15 -4.26
CA LEU A 205 20.25 14.52 -5.27
C LEU A 205 20.47 15.99 -5.66
N LYS A 206 20.90 16.21 -6.88
CA LYS A 206 21.02 17.54 -7.47
C LYS A 206 19.80 17.82 -8.33
N THR A 207 19.09 18.90 -8.01
CA THR A 207 17.96 19.39 -8.82
C THR A 207 18.31 20.76 -9.38
N THR A 208 18.18 20.92 -10.70
CA THR A 208 18.44 22.18 -11.40
C THR A 208 17.15 22.66 -12.04
N ARG A 209 16.84 23.94 -11.85
CA ARG A 209 15.61 24.59 -12.33
C ARG A 209 15.97 25.92 -12.98
N LYS A 210 15.27 26.31 -14.05
CA LYS A 210 15.38 27.67 -14.56
C LYS A 210 14.53 28.62 -13.73
N THR A 211 15.07 29.78 -13.37
CA THR A 211 14.37 30.81 -12.60
C THR A 211 13.32 31.50 -13.49
N GLU A 212 12.10 31.67 -13.00
CA GLU A 212 11.01 32.36 -13.74
C GLU A 212 11.23 33.89 -13.81
N GLU A 213 11.92 34.46 -12.83
CA GLU A 213 12.22 35.90 -12.74
C GLU A 213 13.69 36.19 -13.07
N LEU A 214 13.93 36.72 -14.28
CA LEU A 214 15.24 37.26 -14.69
C LEU A 214 15.42 38.66 -14.10
N THR A 215 15.87 38.75 -12.84
CA THR A 215 16.44 40.01 -12.32
C THR A 215 17.91 40.13 -12.72
N LEU A 216 18.46 41.35 -12.78
CA LEU A 216 19.87 41.64 -13.13
C LEU A 216 20.91 40.85 -12.30
N PHE A 217 20.51 40.31 -11.15
CA PHE A 217 21.35 39.56 -10.22
C PHE A 217 20.85 38.11 -9.97
N ALA A 218 19.75 37.69 -10.61
CA ALA A 218 19.26 36.33 -10.49
C ALA A 218 20.14 35.37 -11.30
N LYS A 219 20.57 34.27 -10.67
CA LYS A 219 21.21 33.17 -11.40
C LYS A 219 20.23 32.61 -12.42
N GLU A 220 20.72 32.34 -13.63
CA GLU A 220 19.93 31.74 -14.72
C GLU A 220 19.33 30.38 -14.32
N TYR A 221 20.01 29.66 -13.42
CA TYR A 221 19.58 28.39 -12.87
C TYR A 221 19.67 28.36 -11.35
N GLU A 222 18.61 27.88 -10.69
CA GLU A 222 18.61 27.50 -9.30
C GLU A 222 19.04 26.03 -9.17
N VAL A 223 20.10 25.78 -8.41
CA VAL A 223 20.60 24.43 -8.13
C VAL A 223 20.48 24.15 -6.64
N ALA A 224 19.73 23.09 -6.31
CA ALA A 224 19.60 22.60 -4.95
C ALA A 224 20.18 21.18 -4.84
N ILE A 225 20.96 20.93 -3.80
CA ILE A 225 21.58 19.64 -3.52
C ILE A 225 21.00 19.10 -2.20
N ARG A 226 20.37 17.93 -2.27
CA ARG A 226 19.91 17.18 -1.09
C ARG A 226 20.85 16.01 -0.85
N LYS A 227 21.67 16.09 0.19
CA LYS A 227 22.71 15.10 0.49
C LYS A 227 22.16 13.91 1.28
N ASP A 228 22.86 12.78 1.17
CA ASP A 228 22.67 11.58 1.99
C ASP A 228 21.34 10.84 1.78
N LYS A 229 20.81 10.84 0.54
CA LYS A 229 19.62 10.07 0.19
C LYS A 229 19.94 8.58 0.17
N LYS A 230 19.07 7.79 0.81
CA LYS A 230 19.17 6.32 0.84
C LYS A 230 18.47 5.69 -0.36
N LEU A 231 19.17 4.80 -1.06
CA LEU A 231 18.56 3.98 -2.12
C LEU A 231 17.62 2.92 -1.54
N LEU A 232 18.02 2.27 -0.44
CA LEU A 232 17.24 1.20 0.18
C LEU A 232 16.52 1.74 1.43
N GLU A 233 15.33 1.23 1.71
CA GLU A 233 14.59 1.61 2.93
C GLU A 233 15.29 1.11 4.21
N ARG A 234 16.00 -0.02 4.09
CA ARG A 234 16.69 -0.69 5.20
C ARG A 234 18.16 -0.89 4.87
N ASN A 235 18.96 -1.07 5.92
CA ASN A 235 20.36 -1.41 5.75
C ASN A 235 20.52 -2.90 5.47
N VAL A 236 21.29 -3.24 4.45
CA VAL A 236 21.59 -4.61 3.99
C VAL A 236 23.09 -4.85 4.05
N SER A 237 23.56 -6.08 3.81
CA SER A 237 24.99 -6.37 3.74
C SER A 237 25.68 -5.48 2.70
N LEU A 238 26.86 -4.95 3.02
CA LEU A 238 27.63 -4.10 2.10
C LEU A 238 27.92 -4.79 0.77
N ASP A 239 28.03 -6.11 0.76
CA ASP A 239 28.25 -6.88 -0.46
C ASP A 239 27.05 -6.87 -1.41
N ILE A 240 25.83 -6.89 -0.86
CA ILE A 240 24.61 -6.73 -1.66
C ILE A 240 24.54 -5.30 -2.19
N CYS A 241 24.87 -4.29 -1.39
CA CYS A 241 24.96 -2.90 -1.86
C CYS A 241 25.95 -2.74 -3.02
N ARG A 242 27.15 -3.32 -2.92
CA ARG A 242 28.12 -3.32 -4.02
C ARG A 242 27.62 -4.08 -5.24
N ALA A 243 26.93 -5.20 -5.04
CA ALA A 243 26.34 -5.97 -6.13
C ALA A 243 25.26 -5.17 -6.87
N ILE A 244 24.40 -4.42 -6.15
CA ILE A 244 23.40 -3.52 -6.74
C ILE A 244 24.07 -2.53 -7.68
N LEU A 245 25.11 -1.81 -7.24
CA LEU A 245 25.79 -0.83 -8.09
C LEU A 245 26.47 -1.46 -9.31
N LYS A 246 26.88 -2.73 -9.22
CA LYS A 246 27.49 -3.45 -10.34
C LYS A 246 26.47 -3.92 -11.38
N VAL A 247 25.30 -4.38 -10.93
CA VAL A 247 24.26 -4.96 -11.82
C VAL A 247 23.31 -3.87 -12.33
N CYS A 248 22.95 -2.92 -11.48
CA CYS A 248 22.00 -1.84 -11.75
C CYS A 248 22.61 -0.49 -11.34
N PRO A 249 23.58 0.05 -12.10
CA PRO A 249 24.23 1.32 -11.79
C PRO A 249 23.25 2.50 -11.82
N ASP A 250 22.20 2.43 -12.65
CA ASP A 250 21.23 3.50 -12.84
C ASP A 250 20.13 3.55 -11.76
N ALA A 251 20.08 2.55 -10.86
CA ALA A 251 19.05 2.47 -9.83
C ALA A 251 18.91 3.74 -8.94
N PRO A 252 20.00 4.44 -8.54
CA PRO A 252 19.90 5.72 -7.85
C PRO A 252 19.26 6.83 -8.69
N GLN A 253 19.57 6.87 -9.98
CA GLN A 253 19.02 7.84 -10.92
C GLN A 253 17.53 7.57 -11.16
N GLU A 254 17.14 6.34 -11.46
CA GLU A 254 15.74 5.94 -11.63
C GLU A 254 14.90 6.28 -10.39
N LYS A 255 15.45 6.03 -9.19
CA LYS A 255 14.78 6.37 -7.94
C LYS A 255 14.64 7.88 -7.74
N ALA A 256 15.66 8.65 -8.15
CA ALA A 256 15.62 10.10 -8.12
C ALA A 256 14.52 10.62 -9.06
N GLU A 257 14.53 10.19 -10.32
CA GLU A 257 13.55 10.59 -11.34
C GLU A 257 12.13 10.19 -10.98
N GLY A 258 11.92 8.97 -10.47
CA GLY A 258 10.60 8.50 -10.06
C GLY A 258 9.91 9.41 -9.04
N LYS A 259 10.69 9.98 -8.11
CA LYS A 259 10.19 10.94 -7.11
C LYS A 259 9.74 12.27 -7.72
N TYR A 260 10.35 12.67 -8.84
CA TYR A 260 10.11 13.93 -9.54
C TYR A 260 9.43 13.75 -10.89
N SER A 261 8.89 12.56 -11.17
CA SER A 261 8.29 12.19 -12.47
C SER A 261 7.26 13.21 -12.96
N ARG A 262 6.41 13.71 -12.07
CA ARG A 262 5.41 14.75 -12.38
C ARG A 262 6.05 16.08 -12.77
N GLU A 263 7.09 16.51 -12.05
CA GLU A 263 7.79 17.78 -12.31
C GLU A 263 8.60 17.69 -13.61
N LEU A 264 9.27 16.56 -13.86
CA LEU A 264 9.96 16.27 -15.12
C LEU A 264 8.99 16.30 -16.30
N TYR A 265 7.85 15.60 -16.20
CA TYR A 265 6.82 15.60 -17.23
C TYR A 265 6.29 17.01 -17.54
N PHE A 266 5.98 17.81 -16.51
CA PHE A 266 5.54 19.19 -16.71
C PHE A 266 6.61 20.08 -17.32
N SER A 267 7.88 19.87 -16.96
CA SER A 267 8.98 20.64 -17.50
C SER A 267 9.11 20.43 -19.01
N GLU A 268 9.00 19.17 -19.46
CA GLU A 268 8.98 18.82 -20.88
C GLU A 268 7.75 19.38 -21.60
N TYR A 269 6.57 19.25 -20.98
CA TYR A 269 5.30 19.68 -21.57
C TYR A 269 5.15 21.21 -21.67
N HIS A 270 5.65 21.96 -20.69
CA HIS A 270 5.55 23.43 -20.63
C HIS A 270 6.82 24.16 -21.11
N GLY A 271 7.84 23.44 -21.59
CA GLY A 271 9.10 24.01 -22.04
C GLY A 271 9.93 24.65 -20.91
N MET A 272 9.69 24.26 -19.66
CA MET A 272 10.50 24.70 -18.52
C MET A 272 11.71 23.77 -18.36
N TYR A 273 12.86 24.30 -17.99
CA TYR A 273 14.03 23.46 -17.75
C TYR A 273 14.06 22.96 -16.31
N PHE A 274 13.90 21.66 -16.13
CA PHE A 274 14.06 20.97 -14.86
C PHE A 274 14.87 19.69 -15.05
N LYS A 275 15.98 19.56 -14.33
CA LYS A 275 16.87 18.39 -14.41
C LYS A 275 17.14 17.82 -13.02
N VAL A 276 17.14 16.49 -12.93
CA VAL A 276 17.42 15.75 -11.70
C VAL A 276 18.60 14.80 -11.94
N GLU A 277 19.62 14.86 -11.09
CA GLU A 277 20.82 14.02 -11.18
C GLU A 277 21.11 13.39 -9.80
N ALA A 278 21.37 12.09 -9.78
CA ALA A 278 21.94 11.37 -8.65
C ALA A 278 23.48 11.42 -8.75
N VAL A 279 24.12 12.12 -7.81
CA VAL A 279 25.57 12.36 -7.76
C VAL A 279 26.15 11.71 -6.50
N ASN A 280 27.47 11.50 -6.44
CA ASN A 280 28.19 10.96 -5.27
C ASN A 280 27.61 9.64 -4.73
N VAL A 281 27.37 8.69 -5.63
CA VAL A 281 26.86 7.36 -5.26
C VAL A 281 27.95 6.59 -4.50
N ARG A 282 27.67 6.23 -3.25
CA ARG A 282 28.62 5.55 -2.35
C ARG A 282 27.95 4.49 -1.50
N VAL A 283 28.72 3.49 -1.08
CA VAL A 283 28.26 2.37 -0.23
C VAL A 283 28.87 2.50 1.15
N GLU A 284 28.04 2.76 2.16
CA GLU A 284 28.52 3.02 3.53
C GLU A 284 27.60 2.43 4.59
N CYS A 285 28.13 2.18 5.79
CA CYS A 285 27.32 1.75 6.93
C CYS A 285 26.40 2.87 7.45
N ARG A 286 26.89 4.11 7.39
CA ARG A 286 26.24 5.33 7.86
C ARG A 286 26.63 6.44 6.89
N ALA A 287 25.74 7.42 6.72
CA ALA A 287 26.05 8.60 5.92
C ALA A 287 27.27 9.31 6.52
N SER A 288 28.35 9.38 5.76
CA SER A 288 29.48 10.25 6.05
C SER A 288 29.16 11.66 5.54
N ARG A 289 29.49 12.68 6.35
CA ARG A 289 29.41 14.08 5.93
C ARG A 289 30.76 14.48 5.34
N ASP A 290 30.77 14.83 4.06
CA ASP A 290 31.94 15.39 3.40
C ASP A 290 31.91 16.92 3.51
N LEU A 291 32.59 17.43 4.54
CA LEU A 291 32.60 18.85 4.87
C LEU A 291 33.30 19.69 3.79
N GLU A 292 34.30 19.14 3.10
CA GLU A 292 35.02 19.86 2.04
C GLU A 292 34.13 20.05 0.82
N GLN A 293 33.38 19.01 0.45
CA GLN A 293 32.40 19.11 -0.62
C GLN A 293 31.22 20.03 -0.24
N ASP A 294 30.77 20.00 1.02
CA ASP A 294 29.73 20.93 1.50
C ASP A 294 30.16 22.40 1.36
N ILE A 295 31.42 22.71 1.71
CA ILE A 295 31.97 24.06 1.58
C ILE A 295 32.08 24.46 0.11
N ALA A 296 32.55 23.55 -0.76
CA ALA A 296 32.64 23.82 -2.19
C ALA A 296 31.27 24.08 -2.83
N ASP A 297 30.25 23.28 -2.49
CA ASP A 297 28.87 23.46 -2.98
C ASP A 297 28.25 24.76 -2.47
N ALA A 298 28.52 25.13 -1.21
CA ALA A 298 28.09 26.41 -0.64
C ALA A 298 28.79 27.60 -1.31
N GLN A 299 30.08 27.48 -1.64
CA GLN A 299 30.84 28.49 -2.38
C GLN A 299 30.35 28.64 -3.84
N ALA A 300 29.93 27.54 -4.48
CA ALA A 300 29.24 27.58 -5.77
C ALA A 300 27.83 28.23 -5.66
N GLY A 301 27.36 28.46 -4.43
CA GLY A 301 26.08 29.06 -4.11
C GLY A 301 24.91 28.13 -4.43
N TYR A 302 25.07 26.83 -4.16
CA TYR A 302 24.01 25.84 -4.18
C TYR A 302 23.29 25.78 -2.84
N THR A 303 21.98 25.51 -2.87
CA THR A 303 21.22 25.29 -1.64
C THR A 303 21.46 23.85 -1.16
N VAL A 304 22.33 23.68 -0.17
CA VAL A 304 22.68 22.36 0.40
C VAL A 304 21.76 22.03 1.58
N THR A 305 21.15 20.84 1.56
CA THR A 305 20.31 20.33 2.66
C THR A 305 20.62 18.86 2.94
N HIS A 306 20.79 18.48 4.21
CA HIS A 306 21.00 17.08 4.60
C HIS A 306 19.69 16.39 4.99
N GLU A 307 19.53 15.13 4.60
CA GLU A 307 18.32 14.37 4.93
C GLU A 307 18.13 14.20 6.44
N ALA A 308 19.21 13.99 7.18
CA ALA A 308 19.15 13.86 8.63
C ALA A 308 18.54 15.09 9.31
N ASP A 309 18.90 16.28 8.84
CA ASP A 309 18.44 17.55 9.42
C ASP A 309 16.97 17.80 9.07
N THR A 310 16.55 17.48 7.83
CA THR A 310 15.13 17.58 7.46
C THR A 310 14.24 16.64 8.27
N LEU A 311 14.71 15.40 8.53
CA LEU A 311 13.98 14.43 9.35
C LEU A 311 13.92 14.86 10.82
N ALA A 312 15.01 15.41 11.35
CA ALA A 312 15.04 15.96 12.70
C ALA A 312 14.07 17.14 12.84
N ALA A 313 14.11 18.09 11.91
CA ALA A 313 13.20 19.23 11.86
C ALA A 313 11.74 18.79 11.75
N ALA A 314 11.43 17.80 10.90
CA ALA A 314 10.07 17.26 10.77
C ALA A 314 9.58 16.59 12.06
N LYS A 315 10.44 15.83 12.75
CA LYS A 315 10.13 15.23 14.06
C LYS A 315 9.88 16.30 15.12
N GLN A 316 10.71 17.34 15.16
CA GLN A 316 10.57 18.46 16.07
C GLN A 316 9.26 19.22 15.80
N GLN A 317 8.97 19.59 14.55
CA GLN A 317 7.71 20.23 14.17
C GLN A 317 6.50 19.37 14.54
N LYS A 318 6.56 18.04 14.35
CA LYS A 318 5.47 17.13 14.75
C LYS A 318 5.29 17.12 16.27
N SER A 319 6.38 17.16 17.04
CA SER A 319 6.36 17.27 18.50
C SER A 319 5.71 18.59 18.94
N GLU A 320 6.16 19.71 18.37
CA GLU A 320 5.63 21.04 18.66
C GLU A 320 4.14 21.16 18.30
N ARG A 321 3.71 20.60 17.17
CA ARG A 321 2.28 20.55 16.79
C ARG A 321 1.46 19.74 17.79
N ARG A 322 1.99 18.60 18.27
CA ARG A 322 1.32 17.79 19.29
C ARG A 322 1.20 18.54 20.60
N GLU A 323 2.24 19.26 21.01
CA GLU A 323 2.26 20.05 22.24
C GLU A 323 1.30 21.23 22.15
N LYS A 324 1.31 21.99 21.05
CA LYS A 324 0.33 23.06 20.79
C LYS A 324 -1.11 22.55 20.80
N ALA A 325 -1.38 21.40 20.16
CA ALA A 325 -2.70 20.78 20.16
C ALA A 325 -3.11 20.23 21.54
N ARG A 326 -2.16 19.82 22.37
CA ARG A 326 -2.38 19.43 23.77
C ARG A 326 -2.74 20.64 24.62
N GLN A 327 -1.96 21.72 24.52
CA GLN A 327 -2.23 22.98 25.21
C GLN A 327 -3.57 23.60 24.80
N ALA A 328 -3.92 23.58 23.51
CA ALA A 328 -5.21 24.06 23.02
C ALA A 328 -6.39 23.24 23.60
N ARG A 329 -6.23 21.92 23.73
CA ARG A 329 -7.22 21.04 24.37
C ARG A 329 -7.38 21.35 25.85
N ILE A 330 -6.28 21.57 26.57
CA ILE A 330 -6.30 21.98 27.98
C ILE A 330 -6.99 23.34 28.13
N ARG A 331 -6.65 24.33 27.29
CA ARG A 331 -7.32 25.64 27.29
C ARG A 331 -8.82 25.54 27.03
N LYS A 332 -9.23 24.71 26.07
CA LYS A 332 -10.66 24.46 25.79
C LYS A 332 -11.36 23.81 26.98
N ALA A 333 -10.74 22.82 27.61
CA ALA A 333 -11.25 22.19 28.82
C ALA A 333 -11.40 23.19 29.98
N LYS A 334 -10.36 23.99 30.27
CA LYS A 334 -10.42 25.05 31.29
C LYS A 334 -11.54 26.07 31.01
N LYS A 335 -11.72 26.48 29.75
CA LYS A 335 -12.82 27.36 29.35
C LYS A 335 -14.20 26.73 29.57
N LEU A 336 -14.36 25.45 29.23
CA LEU A 336 -15.61 24.72 29.44
C LEU A 336 -15.95 24.58 30.94
N ILE A 337 -14.95 24.33 31.78
CA ILE A 337 -15.09 24.30 33.24
C ILE A 337 -15.50 25.69 33.76
N LEU A 338 -14.87 26.76 33.29
CA LEU A 338 -15.24 28.13 33.68
C LEU A 338 -16.68 28.49 33.29
N GLN A 339 -17.17 28.03 32.13
CA GLN A 339 -18.51 28.39 31.63
C GLN A 339 -19.64 27.56 32.26
N HIS A 340 -19.45 26.24 32.36
CA HIS A 340 -20.52 25.31 32.74
C HIS A 340 -20.29 24.62 34.09
N GLY A 341 -19.08 24.74 34.67
CA GLY A 341 -18.65 24.01 35.86
C GLY A 341 -18.49 22.52 35.60
N MET A 342 -17.94 21.80 36.57
CA MET A 342 -17.78 20.35 36.44
C MET A 342 -19.12 19.60 36.44
N ASP A 343 -20.21 20.17 36.95
CA ASP A 343 -21.51 19.48 36.99
C ASP A 343 -22.41 19.77 35.77
N GLY A 344 -22.14 20.87 35.04
CA GLY A 344 -22.94 21.29 33.88
C GLY A 344 -22.38 20.85 32.52
N LEU A 345 -21.33 20.03 32.51
CA LEU A 345 -20.70 19.56 31.27
C LEU A 345 -21.46 18.36 30.67
N LEU A 346 -21.49 18.30 29.34
CA LEU A 346 -21.96 17.12 28.60
C LEU A 346 -21.12 15.89 28.95
N GLU A 347 -21.74 14.72 29.04
CA GLU A 347 -21.11 13.45 29.46
C GLU A 347 -19.84 13.12 28.66
N THR A 348 -19.82 13.44 27.36
CA THR A 348 -18.66 13.23 26.49
C THR A 348 -17.47 14.14 26.86
N ASP A 349 -17.75 15.38 27.26
CA ASP A 349 -16.71 16.34 27.63
C ASP A 349 -16.27 16.14 29.08
N LEU A 350 -17.17 15.73 29.99
CA LEU A 350 -16.83 15.26 31.34
C LEU A 350 -15.80 14.14 31.33
N TYR A 351 -16.05 13.11 30.51
CA TYR A 351 -15.12 11.99 30.37
C TYR A 351 -13.73 12.47 29.89
N ARG A 352 -13.69 13.40 28.93
CA ARG A 352 -12.44 13.95 28.41
C ARG A 352 -11.67 14.77 29.45
N VAL A 353 -12.38 15.58 30.24
CA VAL A 353 -11.80 16.39 31.32
C VAL A 353 -11.29 15.51 32.44
N ARG A 354 -12.07 14.53 32.93
CA ARG A 354 -11.62 13.54 33.94
C ARG A 354 -10.35 12.81 33.51
N ARG A 355 -10.29 12.38 32.25
CA ARG A 355 -9.08 11.76 31.68
C ARG A 355 -7.87 12.68 31.61
N MET A 356 -8.06 14.01 31.56
CA MET A 356 -6.97 14.99 31.66
C MET A 356 -6.51 15.17 33.12
N ILE A 357 -7.44 15.12 34.08
CA ILE A 357 -7.15 15.15 35.52
C ILE A 357 -6.36 13.91 35.94
N ASP A 358 -6.80 12.71 35.54
CA ASP A 358 -6.12 11.44 35.84
C ASP A 358 -4.67 11.40 35.33
N LYS A 359 -4.40 12.17 34.26
CA LYS A 359 -3.06 12.31 33.66
C LYS A 359 -2.23 13.45 34.26
N GLY A 360 -2.75 14.12 35.29
CA GLY A 360 -2.12 15.27 35.94
C GLY A 360 -1.97 16.49 35.04
N LEU A 361 -2.82 16.63 34.00
CA LEU A 361 -2.73 17.74 33.03
C LEU A 361 -3.49 18.99 33.44
N ILE A 362 -4.45 18.83 34.34
CA ILE A 362 -5.19 19.89 35.00
C ILE A 362 -5.19 19.46 36.47
N THR A 363 -4.67 20.30 37.36
CA THR A 363 -4.61 19.97 38.79
C THR A 363 -5.94 20.29 39.47
N GLY A 364 -6.20 19.64 40.61
CA GLY A 364 -7.41 19.93 41.40
C GLY A 364 -7.49 21.38 41.86
N GLU A 365 -6.35 22.01 42.16
CA GLU A 365 -6.25 23.43 42.52
C GLU A 365 -6.65 24.35 41.37
N GLU A 366 -6.26 24.03 40.14
CA GLU A 366 -6.68 24.78 38.96
C GLU A 366 -8.19 24.69 38.73
N ILE A 367 -8.80 23.53 38.97
CA ILE A 367 -10.26 23.35 38.85
C ILE A 367 -10.98 24.17 39.91
N PHE A 368 -10.54 24.07 41.17
CA PHE A 368 -11.11 24.83 42.28
C PHE A 368 -11.06 26.34 42.01
N SER A 369 -9.93 26.85 41.51
CA SER A 369 -9.78 28.26 41.17
C SER A 369 -10.73 28.71 40.03
N LEU A 370 -10.96 27.85 39.03
CA LEU A 370 -11.87 28.14 37.91
C LEU A 370 -13.35 28.11 38.35
N GLU A 371 -13.71 27.21 39.26
CA GLU A 371 -15.07 27.15 39.83
C GLU A 371 -15.35 28.32 40.77
N HIS A 372 -14.36 28.76 41.55
CA HIS A 372 -14.46 29.97 42.37
C HIS A 372 -14.66 31.22 41.50
N GLN A 373 -13.84 31.39 40.45
CA GLN A 373 -13.97 32.50 39.50
C GLN A 373 -15.33 32.53 38.80
N ARG A 374 -15.88 31.36 38.45
CA ARG A 374 -17.24 31.28 37.89
C ARG A 374 -18.29 31.77 38.89
N THR A 375 -18.19 31.34 40.14
CA THR A 375 -19.15 31.71 41.20
C THR A 375 -19.11 33.21 41.48
N GLU A 376 -17.90 33.79 41.49
CA GLU A 376 -17.71 35.24 41.58
C GLU A 376 -18.34 35.97 40.37
N GLN A 377 -18.10 35.52 39.14
CA GLN A 377 -18.68 36.12 37.93
C GLN A 377 -20.22 36.07 37.93
N GLN A 378 -20.81 34.93 38.33
CA GLN A 378 -22.26 34.78 38.46
C GLN A 378 -22.84 35.69 39.56
N SER A 379 -22.12 35.87 40.67
CA SER A 379 -22.56 36.78 41.74
C SER A 379 -22.55 38.24 41.31
N VAL A 380 -21.56 38.65 40.50
CA VAL A 380 -21.47 40.01 39.95
C VAL A 380 -22.57 40.24 38.91
N GLU A 381 -22.82 39.29 38.01
CA GLU A 381 -23.91 39.38 37.02
C GLU A 381 -25.30 39.45 37.69
N GLN A 382 -25.54 38.67 38.74
CA GLN A 382 -26.78 38.76 39.52
C GLN A 382 -26.93 40.13 40.18
N MET A 383 -25.88 40.67 40.82
CA MET A 383 -25.94 42.00 41.43
C MET A 383 -26.20 43.12 40.41
N THR A 384 -25.68 43.01 39.19
CA THR A 384 -25.97 43.97 38.12
C THR A 384 -27.41 43.85 37.59
N LEU A 385 -27.96 42.63 37.47
CA LEU A 385 -29.35 42.40 37.06
C LEU A 385 -30.35 42.95 38.09
N PHE A 386 -30.08 42.75 39.40
CA PHE A 386 -30.92 43.31 40.46
C PHE A 386 -30.87 44.86 40.54
N GLN A 387 -29.77 45.48 40.09
CA GLN A 387 -29.67 46.94 39.97
C GLN A 387 -30.47 47.49 38.78
N GLU A 388 -30.53 46.77 37.66
CA GLU A 388 -31.33 47.17 36.49
C GLU A 388 -32.83 46.96 36.71
N GLU A 389 -33.25 45.87 37.35
CA GLU A 389 -34.67 45.63 37.69
C GLU A 389 -35.17 46.57 38.80
N GLY A 390 -34.30 46.99 39.72
CA GLY A 390 -34.63 47.98 40.75
C GLY A 390 -34.87 49.40 40.21
N ASN A 391 -34.28 49.76 39.06
CA ASN A 391 -34.51 51.04 38.39
C ASN A 391 -35.72 51.03 37.44
N ALA A 392 -36.30 49.87 37.13
CA ALA A 392 -37.49 49.75 36.28
C ALA A 392 -38.81 49.89 37.06
N HIS A 393 -38.77 50.07 38.38
CA HIS A 393 -39.93 50.21 39.26
C HIS A 393 -39.98 51.55 40.04
N THR A 394 -39.35 52.60 39.50
CA THR A 394 -39.52 53.99 39.97
C THR A 394 -40.11 54.88 38.89
#